data_AF-A0A9E5N7Y6-F1
#
_entry.id   AF-A0A9E5N7Y6-F1
#
_cell.length_a   1.000
_cell.length_b   1.000
_cell.length_c   1.000
_cell.angle_alpha   90.00
_cell.angle_beta   90.00
_cell.angle_gamma   90.00
#
_symmetry.space_group_name_H-M   'P 1'
#
loop_
_entity.id
_entity.type
_entity.pdbx_description
1 polymer ?
#
loop_
_entity_poly.entity_id
_entity_poly.type
_entity_poly.pdbx_seq_one_letter_code
_entity_poly.pdbx_strand_id
1 'polypeptide(L)'
;KERMDGMGVMKESMKVLTAMMQGQTPYDAEVIREEANKIAALSGEAMTKLFPEGSNDKPSEAKSEVWSNWEEFTSLAEQLGGLAEGLALAA
;
A
#
# COMPACT_ATOMS: atom_id res chain seq x y z
N LYS A 1 3.57 1.04 15.33
CA LYS A 1 4.75 1.65 14.65
C LYS A 1 4.94 1.00 13.28
N GLU A 2 5.01 -0.33 13.23
CA GLU A 2 5.15 -1.13 12.00
C GLU A 2 4.16 -0.76 10.89
N ARG A 3 2.89 -0.52 11.20
CA ARG A 3 1.91 -0.06 10.19
C ARG A 3 2.25 1.29 9.55
N MET A 4 2.74 2.25 10.34
CA MET A 4 3.10 3.58 9.83
C MET A 4 4.35 3.51 8.98
N ASP A 5 5.30 2.64 9.35
CA ASP A 5 6.50 2.37 8.58
C ASP A 5 6.14 1.72 7.23
N GLY A 6 5.26 0.72 7.23
CA GLY A 6 4.73 0.09 6.01
C GLY A 6 4.01 1.09 5.10
N MET A 7 3.14 1.94 5.66
CA MET A 7 2.47 3.01 4.89
C MET A 7 3.47 4.05 4.35
N GLY A 8 4.55 4.30 5.09
CA GLY A 8 5.65 5.16 4.66
C GLY A 8 6.38 4.60 3.45
N VAL A 9 6.69 3.30 3.45
CA VAL A 9 7.29 2.62 2.28
C VAL A 9 6.37 2.70 1.07
N MET A 10 5.08 2.40 1.22
CA MET A 10 4.10 2.53 0.13
C MET A 10 4.04 3.95 -0.43
N LYS A 11 4.10 4.97 0.44
CA LYS A 11 4.11 6.37 0.02
C LYS A 11 5.33 6.71 -0.83
N GLU A 12 6.51 6.24 -0.45
CA GLU A 12 7.73 6.48 -1.23
C GLU A 12 7.67 5.75 -2.59
N SER A 13 7.19 4.50 -2.61
CA SER A 13 6.96 3.76 -3.86
C SER A 13 6.00 4.48 -4.80
N MET A 14 4.85 4.93 -4.28
CA MET A 14 3.87 5.70 -5.06
C MET A 14 4.44 7.00 -5.61
N LYS A 15 5.34 7.67 -4.88
CA LYS A 15 5.99 8.90 -5.34
C LYS A 15 6.90 8.64 -6.54
N VAL A 16 7.69 7.56 -6.50
CA VAL A 16 8.54 7.14 -7.62
C VAL A 16 7.69 6.82 -8.85
N LEU A 17 6.67 5.97 -8.68
CA LEU A 17 5.76 5.58 -9.74
C LEU A 17 5.04 6.80 -10.37
N THR A 18 4.54 7.71 -9.53
CA THR A 18 3.84 8.92 -9.99
C THR A 18 4.77 9.83 -10.79
N ALA A 19 6.02 10.02 -10.35
CA ALA A 19 6.99 10.84 -11.07
C ALA A 19 7.29 10.28 -12.48
N MET A 20 7.39 8.95 -12.61
CA MET A 20 7.56 8.29 -13.91
C MET A 20 6.32 8.42 -14.80
N MET A 21 5.13 8.17 -14.25
CA MET A 21 3.86 8.28 -14.98
C MET A 21 3.57 9.71 -15.44
N GLN A 22 4.03 10.72 -14.71
CA GLN A 22 3.94 12.13 -15.07
C GLN A 22 5.06 12.59 -16.03
N GLY A 23 5.99 11.70 -16.39
CA GLY A 23 7.14 12.04 -17.25
C GLY A 23 8.15 12.99 -16.58
N GLN A 24 8.11 13.13 -15.26
CA GLN A 24 9.08 13.94 -14.50
C GLN A 24 10.43 13.23 -14.41
N THR A 25 10.41 11.89 -14.43
CA THR A 25 11.60 11.05 -14.54
C THR A 25 11.46 10.11 -15.74
N PRO A 26 12.58 9.63 -16.32
CA PRO A 26 12.53 8.63 -17.38
C PRO A 26 11.76 7.37 -16.92
N TYR A 27 11.06 6.74 -17.87
CA TYR A 27 10.43 5.46 -17.65
C TYR A 27 11.50 4.38 -17.44
N ASP A 28 11.38 3.62 -16.36
CA ASP A 28 12.21 2.46 -16.07
C ASP A 28 11.32 1.30 -15.62
N ALA A 29 11.16 0.31 -16.49
CA ALA A 29 10.32 -0.85 -16.25
C ALA A 29 10.79 -1.67 -15.02
N GLU A 30 12.09 -1.73 -14.77
CA GLU A 30 12.63 -2.48 -13.63
C GLU A 30 12.25 -1.78 -12.32
N VAL A 31 12.42 -0.46 -12.26
CA VAL A 31 12.02 0.31 -11.08
C VAL A 31 10.51 0.26 -10.86
N ILE A 32 9.70 0.34 -11.92
CA ILE A 32 8.24 0.19 -11.77
C ILE A 32 7.88 -1.17 -11.18
N ARG A 33 8.50 -2.25 -11.67
CA ARG A 33 8.31 -3.59 -11.10
C ARG A 33 8.71 -3.66 -9.63
N GLU A 34 9.87 -3.12 -9.28
CA GLU A 34 10.34 -3.13 -7.90
C GLU A 34 9.41 -2.37 -6.96
N GLU A 35 9.01 -1.14 -7.33
CA GLU A 35 8.13 -0.32 -6.50
C GLU A 35 6.71 -0.91 -6.40
N ALA A 36 6.20 -1.47 -7.48
CA ALA A 36 4.92 -2.17 -7.48
C ALA A 36 4.96 -3.43 -6.59
N ASN A 37 6.04 -4.21 -6.64
CA ASN A 37 6.22 -5.39 -5.77
C ASN A 37 6.31 -5.01 -4.28
N LYS A 38 6.92 -3.87 -3.93
CA LYS A 38 6.93 -3.37 -2.55
C LYS A 38 5.52 -3.05 -2.05
N ILE A 39 4.68 -2.44 -2.90
CA ILE A 39 3.28 -2.16 -2.56
C ILE A 39 2.51 -3.48 -2.39
N ALA A 40 2.66 -4.43 -3.32
CA ALA A 40 2.01 -5.74 -3.24
C ALA A 40 2.37 -6.48 -1.94
N ALA A 41 3.66 -6.50 -1.57
CA ALA A 41 4.15 -7.17 -0.36
C ALA A 41 3.61 -6.57 0.95
N LEU A 42 3.25 -5.29 0.94
CA LEU A 42 2.69 -4.59 2.10
C LEU A 42 1.16 -4.52 2.07
N SER A 43 0.51 -5.15 1.09
CA SER A 43 -0.95 -5.15 0.90
C SER A 43 -1.60 -6.43 1.43
N GLY A 44 -2.91 -6.58 1.22
CA GLY A 44 -3.67 -7.77 1.62
C GLY A 44 -3.51 -8.13 3.09
N GLU A 45 -3.24 -9.41 3.36
CA GLU A 45 -3.09 -9.93 4.72
C GLU A 45 -1.91 -9.29 5.48
N ALA A 46 -0.83 -8.90 4.79
CA ALA A 46 0.30 -8.22 5.42
C ALA A 46 -0.11 -6.84 5.96
N MET A 47 -1.01 -6.14 5.26
CA MET A 47 -1.59 -4.88 5.74
C MET A 47 -2.55 -5.12 6.91
N THR A 48 -3.51 -6.03 6.75
CA THR A 48 -4.62 -6.17 7.70
C THR A 48 -4.14 -6.65 9.08
N LYS A 49 -3.08 -7.47 9.13
CA LYS A 49 -2.39 -7.87 10.38
C LYS A 49 -1.89 -6.68 11.21
N LEU A 50 -1.67 -5.52 10.59
CA LEU A 50 -1.17 -4.32 11.25
C LEU A 50 -2.30 -3.46 11.86
N PHE A 51 -3.56 -3.90 11.77
CA PHE A 51 -4.74 -3.23 12.32
C PHE A 51 -5.48 -4.10 13.36
N PRO A 52 -4.83 -4.54 14.46
CA PRO A 52 -5.53 -5.24 15.53
C PRO A 52 -6.64 -4.36 16.13
N GLU A 53 -7.72 -4.98 16.59
CA GLU A 53 -8.85 -4.28 17.21
C GLU A 53 -8.39 -3.41 18.38
N GLY A 54 -8.93 -2.19 18.47
CA GLY A 54 -8.55 -1.21 19.50
C GLY A 54 -7.21 -0.51 19.27
N SER A 55 -6.57 -0.65 18.10
CA SER A 55 -5.31 0.05 17.78
C SER A 55 -5.49 1.46 17.17
N ASN A 56 -6.56 2.16 17.56
CA ASN A 56 -6.83 3.56 17.19
C ASN A 56 -6.35 4.60 18.20
N ASP A 57 -5.70 4.19 19.29
CA ASP A 57 -5.08 5.14 20.23
C ASP A 57 -3.95 5.95 19.59
N LYS A 58 -3.83 7.23 19.97
CA LYS A 58 -2.78 8.13 19.46
C LYS A 58 -1.40 7.49 19.63
N PRO A 59 -0.52 7.54 18.60
CA PRO A 59 -0.51 8.45 17.44
C PRO A 59 -1.20 7.89 16.18
N SER A 60 -2.16 6.98 16.35
CA SER A 60 -2.97 6.45 15.26
C SER A 60 -3.79 7.51 14.52
N GLU A 61 -3.69 7.52 13.19
CA GLU A 61 -4.65 8.19 12.29
C GLU A 61 -5.74 7.22 11.75
N ALA A 62 -5.71 5.95 12.16
CA ALA A 62 -6.70 4.96 11.75
C ALA A 62 -8.07 5.29 12.38
N LYS A 63 -9.08 5.44 11.52
CA LYS A 63 -10.46 5.69 11.96
C LYS A 63 -11.08 4.43 12.56
N SER A 64 -11.99 4.61 13.51
CA SER A 64 -12.76 3.50 14.10
C SER A 64 -13.56 2.69 13.07
N GLU A 65 -13.93 3.33 11.95
CA GLU A 65 -14.62 2.71 10.81
C GLU A 65 -13.85 1.51 10.21
N VAL A 66 -12.52 1.46 10.36
CA VAL A 66 -11.69 0.32 9.90
C VAL A 66 -12.16 -0.99 10.52
N TRP A 67 -12.50 -1.00 11.82
CA TRP A 67 -12.97 -2.20 12.52
C TRP A 67 -14.47 -2.41 12.39
N SER A 68 -15.26 -1.34 12.28
CA SER A 68 -16.71 -1.45 12.05
C SER A 68 -17.06 -1.99 10.65
N ASN A 69 -16.23 -1.67 9.65
CA ASN A 69 -16.36 -2.13 8.26
C ASN A 69 -15.19 -3.03 7.85
N TRP A 70 -14.86 -4.02 8.68
CA TRP A 70 -13.66 -4.84 8.48
C TRP A 70 -13.61 -5.54 7.11
N GLU A 71 -14.74 -6.06 6.63
CA GLU A 71 -14.82 -6.74 5.31
C GLU A 71 -14.45 -5.80 4.16
N GLU A 72 -14.93 -4.56 4.20
CA GLU A 72 -14.59 -3.53 3.21
C GLU A 72 -13.09 -3.21 3.27
N PHE A 73 -12.54 -3.05 4.47
CA PHE A 73 -11.12 -2.78 4.67
C PHE A 73 -10.23 -3.92 4.14
N THR A 74 -10.58 -5.17 4.44
CA THR A 74 -9.83 -6.34 3.94
C THR A 74 -9.93 -6.46 2.42
N SER A 75 -11.11 -6.21 1.85
CA SER A 75 -11.32 -6.23 0.40
C SER A 75 -10.48 -5.16 -0.30
N LEU A 76 -10.42 -3.94 0.25
CA LEU A 76 -9.58 -2.87 -0.28
C LEU A 76 -8.09 -3.21 -0.19
N ALA A 77 -7.65 -3.83 0.91
CA ALA A 77 -6.27 -4.27 1.08
C ALA A 77 -5.89 -5.35 0.04
N GLU A 78 -6.78 -6.31 -0.24
CA GLU A 78 -6.57 -7.32 -1.29
C GLU A 78 -6.56 -6.70 -2.68
N GLN A 79 -7.50 -5.80 -2.98
CA GLN A 79 -7.56 -5.07 -4.24
C GLN A 79 -6.28 -4.26 -4.50
N LEU A 80 -5.73 -3.62 -3.46
CA LEU A 80 -4.45 -2.91 -3.56
C LEU A 80 -3.31 -3.85 -3.97
N GLY A 81 -3.26 -5.05 -3.39
CA GLY A 81 -2.29 -6.08 -3.76
C GLY A 81 -2.42 -6.49 -5.22
N GLY A 82 -3.63 -6.82 -5.67
CA GLY A 82 -3.89 -7.22 -7.05
C GLY A 82 -3.59 -6.12 -8.07
N LEU A 83 -3.88 -4.85 -7.75
CA LEU A 83 -3.53 -3.72 -8.60
C LEU A 83 -2.02 -3.51 -8.67
N ALA A 84 -1.31 -3.69 -7.56
CA ALA A 84 0.15 -3.58 -7.51
C ALA A 84 0.83 -4.71 -8.30
N GLU A 85 0.37 -5.95 -8.17
CA GLU A 85 0.82 -7.07 -9.00
C GLU A 85 0.55 -6.82 -10.50
N GLY A 86 -0.66 -6.35 -10.82
CA GLY A 86 -1.01 -5.98 -12.19
C GLY A 86 -0.10 -4.89 -12.76
N LEU A 87 0.25 -3.89 -11.95
CA LEU A 87 1.19 -2.84 -12.33
C LEU A 87 2.59 -3.39 -12.58
N ALA A 88 3.08 -4.31 -11.73
CA ALA A 88 4.36 -4.97 -11.95
C ALA A 88 4.37 -5.79 -13.26
N LEU A 89 3.28 -6.48 -13.58
CA LEU A 89 3.16 -7.25 -14.82
C LEU A 89 3.04 -6.36 -16.07
N ALA A 90 2.52 -5.15 -15.94
CA ALA A 90 2.31 -4.21 -17.04
C ALA A 90 3.56 -3.37 -17.39
N ALA A 91 4.58 -3.39 -16.53
CA ALA A 91 5.80 -2.60 -16.65
C ALA A 91 6.83 -3.21 -17.61
#